data_AF-A0A5C8HXW1-F1
#
_entry.id   AF-A0A5C8HXW1-F1
#
_cell.length_a   1.000
_cell.length_b   1.000
_cell.length_c   1.000
_cell.angle_alpha   90.00
_cell.angle_beta   90.00
_cell.angle_gamma   90.00
#
_symmetry.space_group_name_H-M   'P 1'
#
loop_
_entity.id
_entity.type
_entity.pdbx_description
1 polymer ?
#
loop_
_entity_poly.entity_id
_entity_poly.type
_entity_poly.pdbx_seq_one_letter_code
_entity_poly.pdbx_strand_id
1 'polypeptide(L)'
;MRRRLSTGALILIAVLSAVAVPVVFVAGAAYGIESPVWDASRPTYFYEERPGGGFVVIAALLCCAALATIAVRAGLAALDRRRAAPHPGASE
;
A
#
# COMPACT_ATOMS: atom_id res chain seq x y z
N MET A 1 10.34 -5.12 -27.30
CA MET A 1 9.16 -4.22 -27.42
C MET A 1 8.62 -3.88 -26.03
N ARG A 2 8.81 -2.65 -25.53
CA ARG A 2 8.17 -2.20 -24.27
C ARG A 2 6.70 -1.88 -24.55
N ARG A 3 5.76 -2.74 -24.17
CA ARG A 3 4.33 -2.41 -24.17
C ARG A 3 4.11 -1.22 -23.23
N ARG A 4 3.76 -0.06 -23.78
CA ARG A 4 3.35 1.09 -22.96
C ARG A 4 1.96 0.79 -22.40
N LEU A 5 1.81 0.80 -21.08
CA LEU A 5 0.51 0.69 -20.40
C LEU A 5 -0.44 1.80 -20.90
N SER A 6 -1.76 1.62 -20.87
CA SER A 6 -2.72 2.69 -21.20
C SER A 6 -2.89 3.67 -20.03
N THR A 7 -3.42 4.87 -20.28
CA THR A 7 -3.74 5.85 -19.21
C THR A 7 -4.75 5.28 -18.21
N GLY A 8 -5.76 4.55 -18.69
CA GLY A 8 -6.73 3.87 -17.82
C GLY A 8 -6.07 2.83 -16.91
N ALA A 9 -5.15 2.03 -17.44
CA ALA A 9 -4.39 1.06 -16.65
C ALA A 9 -3.54 1.73 -15.56
N LEU A 10 -2.92 2.87 -15.85
CA LEU A 10 -2.14 3.62 -14.86
C LEU A 10 -3.02 4.18 -13.73
N ILE A 11 -4.20 4.72 -14.05
CA ILE A 11 -5.15 5.20 -13.04
C ILE A 11 -5.61 4.04 -12.16
N LEU A 12 -5.94 2.90 -12.76
CA LEU A 12 -6.34 1.71 -12.02
C LEU A 12 -5.24 1.23 -11.06
N ILE A 13 -3.99 1.17 -11.52
CA ILE A 13 -2.84 0.83 -10.67
C ILE A 13 -2.72 1.79 -9.50
N ALA A 14 -2.89 3.09 -9.74
CA ALA A 14 -2.79 4.10 -8.69
C ALA A 14 -3.87 3.92 -7.60
N VAL A 15 -5.12 3.71 -8.02
CA VAL A 15 -6.25 3.50 -7.11
C VAL A 15 -6.07 2.21 -6.30
N LEU A 16 -5.76 1.09 -6.98
CA LEU A 16 -5.55 -0.20 -6.30
C LEU A 16 -4.40 -0.14 -5.29
N SER A 17 -3.30 0.52 -5.65
CA SER A 17 -2.15 0.68 -4.76
C SER A 17 -2.51 1.54 -3.54
N ALA A 18 -3.28 2.61 -3.72
CA ALA A 18 -3.74 3.46 -2.62
C ALA A 18 -4.68 2.71 -1.66
N VAL A 19 -5.60 1.89 -2.19
CA VAL A 19 -6.52 1.06 -1.38
C VAL A 19 -5.78 -0.07 -0.66
N ALA A 20 -4.72 -0.61 -1.25
CA ALA A 20 -3.94 -1.67 -0.63
C ALA A 20 -3.15 -1.23 0.61
N VAL A 21 -2.78 0.06 0.72
CA VAL A 21 -2.04 0.60 1.88
C VAL A 21 -2.75 0.34 3.22
N PRO A 22 -4.01 0.78 3.45
CA PRO A 22 -4.67 0.52 4.72
C PRO A 22 -4.85 -0.97 5.00
N VAL A 23 -5.09 -1.79 3.97
CA VAL A 23 -5.23 -3.26 4.13
C VAL A 23 -3.92 -3.89 4.63
N VAL A 24 -2.79 -3.56 3.99
CA VAL A 24 -1.47 -4.09 4.37
C VAL A 24 -1.05 -3.60 5.74
N PHE A 25 -1.30 -2.33 6.05
CA PHE A 25 -0.97 -1.76 7.36
C PHE A 25 -1.78 -2.43 8.47
N VAL A 26 -3.11 -2.55 8.32
CA VAL A 26 -3.98 -3.20 9.31
C VAL A 26 -3.62 -4.67 9.48
N ALA A 27 -3.36 -5.40 8.39
CA ALA A 27 -2.96 -6.80 8.48
C ALA A 27 -1.62 -6.99 9.21
N GLY A 28 -0.63 -6.15 8.91
CA GLY A 28 0.67 -6.16 9.58
C GLY A 28 0.57 -5.80 11.07
N ALA A 29 -0.20 -4.76 11.38
CA ALA A 29 -0.46 -4.36 12.76
C ALA A 29 -1.23 -5.43 13.54
N ALA A 30 -2.27 -6.03 12.96
CA ALA A 30 -3.04 -7.10 13.60
C ALA A 30 -2.20 -8.35 13.90
N TYR A 31 -1.19 -8.63 13.08
CA TYR A 31 -0.23 -9.69 13.38
C TYR A 31 0.80 -9.28 14.44
N GLY A 32 1.27 -8.02 14.40
CA GLY A 32 2.25 -7.48 15.33
C GLY A 32 1.72 -7.21 16.74
N ILE A 33 0.40 -7.02 16.89
CA ILE A 33 -0.23 -6.83 18.19
C ILE A 33 -0.10 -8.12 19.01
N GLU A 34 0.36 -7.92 20.24
CA GLU A 34 0.61 -8.94 21.24
C GLU A 34 -0.63 -9.82 21.49
N SER A 35 -0.44 -11.12 21.66
CA SER A 35 -1.55 -12.02 22.01
C SER A 35 -1.70 -12.09 23.53
N PRO A 36 -2.94 -12.11 24.06
CA PRO A 36 -3.17 -12.28 25.48
C PRO A 36 -2.80 -13.71 25.88
N VAL A 37 -1.85 -13.83 26.80
CA VAL A 37 -1.43 -15.10 27.41
C VAL A 37 -1.83 -15.08 28.87
N TRP A 38 -2.43 -16.17 29.35
CA TRP A 38 -2.82 -16.31 30.74
C TRP A 38 -1.61 -16.61 31.61
N ASP A 39 -1.36 -15.80 32.63
CA ASP A 39 -0.37 -16.09 33.67
C ASP A 39 -1.05 -16.81 34.85
N ALA A 40 -0.57 -18.01 35.17
CA ALA A 40 -1.04 -18.75 36.34
C ALA A 40 -0.39 -18.29 37.65
N SER A 41 0.76 -17.61 37.58
CA SER A 41 1.54 -17.11 38.74
C SER A 41 1.04 -15.76 39.25
N ARG A 42 0.47 -14.95 38.35
CA ARG A 42 -0.28 -13.73 38.66
C ARG A 42 -1.60 -13.86 37.92
N PRO A 43 -2.78 -13.97 38.58
CA PRO A 43 -4.05 -14.29 37.92
C PRO A 43 -4.56 -13.13 37.06
N THR A 44 -3.85 -12.85 35.98
CA THR A 44 -4.07 -11.78 35.00
C THR A 44 -3.57 -12.25 33.63
N TYR A 45 -4.11 -11.63 32.59
CA TYR A 45 -3.52 -11.73 31.26
C TYR A 45 -2.31 -10.79 31.16
N PHE A 46 -1.25 -11.25 30.51
CA PHE A 46 -0.20 -10.40 29.99
C PHE A 46 -0.21 -10.48 28.47
N TYR A 47 0.30 -9.44 27.85
CA TYR A 47 0.44 -9.39 26.42
C TYR A 47 1.85 -9.86 26.04
N GLU A 48 1.93 -10.89 25.21
CA GLU A 48 3.19 -11.39 24.68
C GLU A 48 3.29 -11.04 23.20
N GLU A 49 4.36 -10.33 22.82
CA GLU A 49 4.65 -10.03 21.42
C GLU A 49 4.84 -11.35 20.66
N ARG A 50 4.14 -11.50 19.54
CA ARG A 50 4.34 -12.68 18.69
C ARG A 50 5.78 -12.72 18.22
N PRO A 51 6.39 -13.91 18.08
CA PRO A 51 7.74 -14.04 17.55
C PRO A 51 7.87 -13.31 16.21
N GLY A 52 8.70 -12.27 16.19
CA GLY A 52 8.92 -11.42 15.02
C GLY A 52 7.80 -10.43 14.68
N GLY A 53 6.87 -10.13 15.60
CA GLY A 53 5.80 -9.14 15.43
C GLY A 53 6.33 -7.79 14.94
N GLY A 54 7.37 -7.25 15.58
CA GLY A 54 8.04 -6.03 15.15
C GLY A 54 8.59 -6.08 13.71
N PHE A 55 9.18 -7.21 13.29
CA PHE A 55 9.65 -7.38 11.90
C PHE A 55 8.50 -7.35 10.90
N VAL A 56 7.35 -7.94 11.25
CA VAL A 56 6.15 -7.92 10.41
C VAL A 56 5.58 -6.51 10.27
N VAL A 57 5.56 -5.72 11.34
CA VAL A 57 5.14 -4.31 11.29
C VAL A 57 6.08 -3.48 10.42
N ILE A 58 7.40 -3.65 10.56
CA ILE A 58 8.40 -2.97 9.72
C ILE A 58 8.23 -3.37 8.24
N ALA A 59 8.07 -4.66 7.96
CA ALA A 59 7.84 -5.14 6.60
C ALA A 59 6.54 -4.56 6.01
N ALA A 60 5.46 -4.49 6.79
CA ALA A 60 4.21 -3.88 6.37
C ALA A 60 4.37 -2.39 6.04
N LEU A 61 5.12 -1.64 6.85
CA LEU A 61 5.44 -0.24 6.59
C LEU A 61 6.24 -0.05 5.28
N LEU A 62 7.24 -0.89 5.05
CA LEU A 62 8.03 -0.87 3.80
C LEU A 62 7.14 -1.19 2.58
N CYS A 63 6.25 -2.17 2.69
CA CYS A 63 5.26 -2.48 1.65
C CYS A 63 4.32 -1.29 1.39
N CYS A 64 3.85 -0.61 2.43
CA CYS A 64 3.01 0.58 2.29
C CYS A 64 3.76 1.71 1.56
N ALA A 65 5.03 1.96 1.92
CA ALA A 65 5.86 2.96 1.25
C ALA A 65 6.08 2.62 -0.25
N ALA A 66 6.29 1.35 -0.57
CA ALA A 66 6.41 0.89 -1.95
C ALA A 66 5.10 1.09 -2.73
N LEU A 67 3.95 0.72 -2.16
CA LEU A 67 2.63 0.91 -2.77
C LEU A 67 2.31 2.40 -2.99
N ALA A 68 2.59 3.24 -2.01
CA ALA A 68 2.42 4.69 -2.13
C ALA A 68 3.28 5.27 -3.26
N THR A 69 4.54 4.82 -3.37
CA THR A 69 5.45 5.23 -4.45
C THR A 69 4.92 4.80 -5.82
N ILE A 70 4.42 3.56 -5.94
CA ILE A 70 3.80 3.06 -7.18
C ILE A 70 2.57 3.92 -7.53
N ALA A 71 1.72 4.22 -6.55
CA ALA A 71 0.51 5.01 -6.76
C ALA A 71 0.83 6.42 -7.29
N VAL A 72 1.77 7.11 -6.64
CA VAL A 72 2.21 8.45 -7.05
C VAL A 72 2.81 8.42 -8.45
N ARG A 73 3.72 7.48 -8.74
CA ARG A 73 4.36 7.38 -10.06
C ARG A 73 3.36 7.05 -11.16
N ALA A 74 2.41 6.16 -10.91
CA ALA A 74 1.37 5.82 -11.87
C ALA A 74 0.42 7.01 -12.12
N GLY A 75 0.06 7.75 -11.07
CA GLY A 75 -0.74 8.98 -11.15
C GLY A 75 -0.05 10.06 -11.99
N LEU A 76 1.21 10.38 -11.70
CA LEU A 76 2.00 11.35 -12.47
C LEU A 76 2.11 10.94 -13.93
N ALA A 77 2.43 9.67 -14.21
CA ALA A 77 2.51 9.16 -15.58
C ALA A 77 1.16 9.22 -16.33
N ALA A 78 0.04 9.09 -15.63
CA ALA A 78 -1.29 9.25 -16.23
C ALA A 78 -1.59 10.73 -16.53
N LEU A 79 -1.22 11.64 -15.63
CA LEU A 79 -1.41 13.09 -15.80
C LEU A 79 -0.58 13.64 -16.97
N ASP A 80 0.70 13.26 -17.06
CA ASP A 80 1.59 13.70 -18.13
C ASP A 80 1.06 13.29 -19.51
N ARG A 81 0.48 12.10 -19.61
CA ARG A 81 -0.13 11.62 -20.86
C ARG A 81 -1.43 12.31 -21.21
N ARG A 82 -2.24 12.68 -20.22
CA ARG A 82 -3.44 13.49 -20.45
C ARG A 82 -3.07 14.89 -20.96
N ARG A 83 -1.98 15.47 -20.43
CA ARG A 83 -1.47 16.78 -20.89
C ARG A 83 -0.86 16.73 -22.30
N ALA A 84 -0.26 15.60 -22.67
CA ALA A 84 0.32 15.41 -24.00
C ALA A 84 -0.71 15.03 -25.09
N ALA A 85 -1.98 14.80 -24.74
CA ALA A 85 -3.02 14.51 -25.71
C ALA A 85 -3.44 15.83 -26.42
N PRO A 86 -3.37 15.90 -27.77
CA PRO A 86 -3.78 17.10 -28.50
C PRO A 86 -5.25 17.45 -28.22
N HIS A 87 -5.56 18.74 -28.06
CA HIS A 87 -6.95 19.20 -28.04
C HIS A 87 -7.62 18.86 -29.38
N PRO A 88 -8.78 18.17 -29.38
CA PRO A 88 -9.48 17.77 -30.62
C PRO A 88 -10.15 18.94 -31.36
N GLY A 89 -9.60 20.15 -31.27
CA GLY A 89 -10.14 21.36 -31.91
C GLY A 89 -9.09 22.43 -32.23
N ALA A 90 -7.80 22.07 -32.29
CA ALA A 90 -6.71 23.00 -32.64
C ALA A 90 -6.39 23.03 -34.15
N SER A 91 -7.35 22.64 -34.98
CA SER A 91 -7.28 22.78 -36.44
C SER A 91 -8.66 23.15 -36.96
N GLU A 92 -8.97 24.44 -36.94
CA GLU A 92 -9.69 25.21 -37.96
C GLU A 92 -9.79 26.68 -37.54
#